data_AF-A0A2V7J7G6-F1
#
_entry.id   AF-A0A2V7J7G6-F1
#
_cell.length_a   1.000
_cell.length_b   1.000
_cell.length_c   1.000
_cell.angle_alpha   90.00
_cell.angle_beta   90.00
_cell.angle_gamma   90.00
#
_symmetry.space_group_name_H-M   'P 1'
#
loop_
_entity.id
_entity.type
_entity.pdbx_description
1 polymer ?
#
loop_
_entity_poly.entity_id
_entity_poly.type
_entity_poly.pdbx_seq_one_letter_code
_entity_poly.pdbx_strand_id
1 'polypeptide(L)'
;MKNLLLPLALAGIIGACSDAGGVDPDAIPEAQKRAVWVALDSAFRHDPTLDPAFTGDSGLYVLMSTLVIPFVDRASRIGVGADTTRVVGIEFDIDATQNGTHVVSNLTAVLAWKGYHSTTQTVDSVFFLLGSGRAPVNDSLWSRFTLDTVGTGTGFVIHQATASTVSKWLSRSGHLHTTSSQYGSAQGGATFNVARGTLSGAFTINAKLVPDSTTTVMSALDFGSGARAVRIKIRGTLP
;
A
#
# COMPACT_ATOMS: atom_id res chain seq x y z
N MET A 1 9.36 14.74 8.74
CA MET A 1 8.31 14.47 7.73
C MET A 1 6.92 14.42 8.38
N LYS A 2 6.46 15.50 9.03
CA LYS A 2 5.45 15.37 10.10
C LYS A 2 4.07 15.99 9.88
N ASN A 3 3.73 16.49 8.69
CA ASN A 3 2.36 16.98 8.38
C ASN A 3 2.06 17.04 6.87
N LEU A 4 2.77 16.25 6.05
CA LEU A 4 3.04 16.61 4.66
C LEU A 4 1.92 16.28 3.63
N LEU A 5 0.87 15.52 3.97
CA LEU A 5 0.04 14.87 2.92
C LEU A 5 -1.50 14.91 3.13
N LEU A 6 -1.98 15.35 4.29
CA LEU A 6 -3.39 15.22 4.68
C LEU A 6 -4.41 16.07 3.90
N PRO A 7 -4.18 17.36 3.57
CA PRO A 7 -5.23 18.18 2.97
C PRO A 7 -5.49 17.89 1.48
N LEU A 8 -4.60 17.18 0.79
CA LEU A 8 -4.71 16.91 -0.66
C LEU A 8 -5.56 15.68 -1.01
N ALA A 9 -5.58 14.67 -0.14
CA ALA A 9 -6.35 13.46 -0.44
C ALA A 9 -7.86 13.68 -0.40
N LEU A 10 -8.34 14.57 0.48
CA LEU A 10 -9.78 14.82 0.60
C LEU A 10 -10.41 15.42 -0.66
N ALA A 11 -9.68 16.23 -1.43
CA ALA A 11 -10.21 16.82 -2.66
C ALA A 11 -10.11 15.88 -3.88
N GLY A 12 -9.12 14.97 -3.91
CA GLY A 12 -8.90 14.03 -5.01
C GLY A 12 -9.76 12.76 -4.95
N ILE A 13 -10.12 12.29 -3.75
CA ILE A 13 -10.93 11.08 -3.55
C ILE A 13 -12.34 11.23 -4.12
N ILE A 14 -12.90 12.45 -4.12
CA ILE A 14 -14.28 12.69 -4.58
C ILE A 14 -14.40 12.59 -6.12
N GLY A 15 -13.36 12.99 -6.86
CA GLY A 15 -13.36 12.95 -8.33
C GLY A 15 -13.02 11.58 -8.93
N ALA A 16 -12.30 10.74 -8.20
CA ALA A 16 -11.85 9.42 -8.67
C ALA A 16 -12.85 8.28 -8.36
N CYS A 17 -13.97 8.56 -7.70
CA CYS A 17 -14.97 7.58 -7.27
C CYS A 17 -16.27 7.59 -8.10
N SER A 18 -16.39 8.43 -9.14
CA SER A 18 -17.56 8.40 -10.03
C SER A 18 -17.41 7.28 -11.06
N ASP A 19 -17.90 6.09 -10.71
CA ASP A 19 -18.08 5.02 -11.69
C ASP A 19 -19.34 5.26 -12.52
N ALA A 20 -19.17 5.35 -13.83
CA ALA A 20 -20.26 5.31 -14.79
C ALA A 20 -20.77 3.87 -14.91
N GLY A 21 -21.94 3.58 -14.32
CA GLY A 21 -22.93 2.64 -14.83
C GLY A 21 -22.53 1.18 -15.07
N GLY A 22 -21.98 0.48 -14.06
CA GLY A 22 -21.84 -0.98 -14.08
C GLY A 22 -21.62 -1.57 -12.70
N VAL A 23 -22.16 -2.77 -12.43
CA VAL A 23 -21.85 -3.54 -11.21
C VAL A 23 -20.45 -4.12 -11.38
N ASP A 24 -19.47 -3.64 -10.61
CA ASP A 24 -18.11 -4.21 -10.63
C ASP A 24 -18.11 -5.61 -9.98
N PRO A 25 -17.87 -6.69 -10.74
CA PRO A 25 -17.85 -8.06 -10.19
C PRO A 25 -16.71 -8.28 -9.17
N ASP A 26 -15.71 -7.40 -9.15
CA ASP A 26 -14.62 -7.45 -8.19
C ASP A 26 -14.84 -6.53 -6.99
N ALA A 27 -15.99 -5.85 -6.90
CA ALA A 27 -16.33 -4.97 -5.80
C ALA A 27 -16.07 -5.65 -4.45
N ILE A 28 -15.36 -4.92 -3.61
CA ILE A 28 -14.96 -5.40 -2.29
C ILE A 28 -16.04 -4.95 -1.31
N PRO A 29 -16.63 -5.86 -0.51
CA PRO A 29 -17.60 -5.48 0.50
C PRO A 29 -17.03 -4.48 1.50
N GLU A 30 -17.82 -3.49 1.91
CA GLU A 30 -17.42 -2.46 2.88
C GLU A 30 -16.84 -3.06 4.18
N ALA A 31 -17.45 -4.14 4.67
CA ALA A 31 -16.96 -4.84 5.86
C ALA A 31 -15.54 -5.41 5.67
N GLN A 32 -15.21 -5.89 4.46
CA GLN A 32 -13.87 -6.36 4.15
C GLN A 32 -12.87 -5.21 4.04
N LYS A 33 -13.25 -4.07 3.42
CA LYS A 33 -12.40 -2.87 3.38
C LYS A 33 -12.07 -2.40 4.79
N ARG A 34 -13.09 -2.36 5.67
CA ARG A 34 -12.94 -2.00 7.08
C ARG A 34 -12.03 -2.96 7.82
N ALA A 35 -12.13 -4.27 7.59
CA ALA A 35 -11.25 -5.26 8.21
C ALA A 35 -9.78 -5.01 7.87
N VAL A 36 -9.47 -4.74 6.59
CA VAL A 36 -8.12 -4.37 6.14
C VAL A 36 -7.67 -3.07 6.81
N TRP A 37 -8.54 -2.06 6.87
CA TRP A 37 -8.25 -0.79 7.53
C TRP A 37 -7.91 -0.97 9.00
N VAL A 38 -8.71 -1.73 9.74
CA VAL A 38 -8.49 -1.99 11.18
C VAL A 38 -7.17 -2.73 11.40
N ALA A 39 -6.81 -3.69 10.55
CA ALA A 39 -5.54 -4.39 10.63
C ALA A 39 -4.35 -3.44 10.45
N LEU A 40 -4.40 -2.57 9.44
CA LEU A 40 -3.38 -1.55 9.20
C LEU A 40 -3.31 -0.52 10.34
N ASP A 41 -4.47 -0.01 10.79
CA ASP A 41 -4.56 0.97 11.87
C ASP A 41 -3.94 0.44 13.17
N SER A 42 -4.31 -0.79 13.53
CA SER A 42 -3.83 -1.47 14.74
C SER A 42 -2.33 -1.75 14.71
N ALA A 43 -1.75 -1.97 13.52
CA ALA A 43 -0.33 -2.26 13.37
C ALA A 43 0.57 -1.02 13.42
N PHE A 44 0.06 0.16 13.05
CA PHE A 44 0.91 1.34 12.80
C PHE A 44 0.60 2.56 13.67
N ARG A 45 -0.67 2.86 13.96
CA ARG A 45 -1.08 4.19 14.43
C ARG A 45 -0.40 4.62 15.74
N HIS A 46 -0.23 3.68 16.67
CA HIS A 46 0.32 3.95 18.00
C HIS A 46 1.40 2.94 18.41
N ASP A 47 2.14 2.44 17.42
CA ASP A 47 3.14 1.38 17.52
C ASP A 47 4.48 1.72 18.22
N PRO A 48 4.71 1.71 19.56
CA PRO A 48 6.00 2.18 20.10
C PRO A 48 7.20 1.28 19.75
N THR A 49 6.96 0.08 19.19
CA THR A 49 8.00 -0.89 18.83
C THR A 49 8.51 -0.74 17.40
N LEU A 50 7.85 0.11 16.60
CA LEU A 50 8.26 0.45 15.24
C LEU A 50 9.10 1.73 15.24
N ASP A 51 9.91 1.88 14.18
CA ASP A 51 10.59 3.14 13.90
C ASP A 51 9.54 4.28 13.81
N PRO A 52 9.75 5.43 14.47
CA PRO A 52 8.85 6.58 14.39
C PRO A 52 8.55 7.06 12.97
N ALA A 53 9.36 6.72 11.96
CA ALA A 53 9.08 6.97 10.56
C ALA A 53 7.84 6.21 10.03
N PHE A 54 7.39 5.17 10.74
CA PHE A 54 6.29 4.29 10.34
C PHE A 54 4.97 4.50 11.11
N THR A 55 4.95 5.29 12.19
CA THR A 55 3.83 5.35 13.15
C THR A 55 3.19 6.74 13.32
N GLY A 56 1.92 6.82 13.75
CA GLY A 56 1.27 8.09 14.13
C GLY A 56 1.22 9.13 12.99
N ASP A 57 1.40 10.42 13.32
CA ASP A 57 1.45 11.53 12.34
C ASP A 57 2.70 11.50 11.42
N SER A 58 3.48 10.42 11.44
CA SER A 58 4.62 10.25 10.54
C SER A 58 4.22 9.94 9.11
N GLY A 59 5.17 10.16 8.20
CA GLY A 59 4.95 10.11 6.76
C GLY A 59 4.32 8.82 6.26
N LEU A 60 4.71 7.63 6.74
CA LEU A 60 4.25 6.38 6.13
C LEU A 60 2.81 6.01 6.51
N TYR A 61 2.44 5.99 7.80
CA TYR A 61 1.06 5.71 8.20
C TYR A 61 0.09 6.77 7.64
N VAL A 62 0.50 8.03 7.62
CA VAL A 62 -0.28 9.10 6.96
C VAL A 62 -0.39 8.80 5.47
N LEU A 63 0.70 8.50 4.75
CA LEU A 63 0.68 8.12 3.34
C LEU A 63 -0.27 6.95 3.08
N MET A 64 -0.22 5.92 3.92
CA MET A 64 -1.10 4.75 3.82
C MET A 64 -2.57 5.10 4.02
N SER A 65 -2.90 5.75 5.13
CA SER A 65 -4.27 6.11 5.50
C SER A 65 -4.92 7.07 4.50
N THR A 66 -4.10 7.90 3.88
CA THR A 66 -4.53 9.03 3.06
C THR A 66 -4.54 8.69 1.58
N LEU A 67 -3.58 7.86 1.10
CA LEU A 67 -3.37 7.62 -0.32
C LEU A 67 -3.38 6.16 -0.75
N VAL A 68 -3.45 5.21 0.19
CA VAL A 68 -3.48 3.77 -0.14
C VAL A 68 -4.83 3.18 0.20
N ILE A 69 -5.32 3.44 1.41
CA ILE A 69 -6.58 2.91 1.93
C ILE A 69 -7.81 3.29 1.06
N PRO A 70 -7.93 4.52 0.53
CA PRO A 70 -9.08 4.88 -0.30
C PRO A 70 -9.22 4.03 -1.58
N PHE A 71 -8.12 3.43 -2.05
CA PHE A 71 -8.08 2.66 -3.31
C PHE A 71 -8.16 1.15 -3.10
N VAL A 72 -8.50 0.70 -1.88
CA VAL A 72 -8.72 -0.72 -1.58
C VAL A 72 -9.82 -1.31 -2.47
N ASP A 73 -10.83 -0.52 -2.86
CA ASP A 73 -11.90 -0.92 -3.80
C ASP A 73 -11.37 -1.35 -5.18
N ARG A 74 -10.12 -0.99 -5.53
CA ARG A 74 -9.50 -1.34 -6.80
C ARG A 74 -8.67 -2.62 -6.74
N ALA A 75 -8.78 -3.47 -5.72
CA ALA A 75 -7.97 -4.67 -5.70
C ALA A 75 -8.46 -5.78 -6.65
N SER A 76 -7.52 -6.37 -7.39
CA SER A 76 -7.70 -7.60 -8.16
C SER A 76 -7.74 -8.83 -7.25
N ARG A 77 -8.36 -9.91 -7.74
CA ARG A 77 -8.23 -11.26 -7.18
C ARG A 77 -7.09 -11.98 -7.89
N ILE A 78 -6.14 -12.51 -7.13
CA ILE A 78 -5.07 -13.38 -7.62
C ILE A 78 -5.22 -14.72 -6.92
N GLY A 79 -5.43 -15.77 -7.71
CA GLY A 79 -5.49 -17.15 -7.21
C GLY A 79 -4.08 -17.62 -6.82
N VAL A 80 -3.95 -18.19 -5.61
CA VAL A 80 -2.70 -18.77 -5.10
C VAL A 80 -3.03 -20.15 -4.55
N GLY A 81 -2.89 -21.19 -5.38
CA GLY A 81 -3.35 -22.53 -5.03
C GLY A 81 -4.87 -22.56 -4.80
N ALA A 82 -5.30 -23.00 -3.62
CA ALA A 82 -6.72 -22.99 -3.20
C ALA A 82 -7.17 -21.66 -2.55
N ASP A 83 -6.23 -20.76 -2.25
CA ASP A 83 -6.51 -19.46 -1.64
C ASP A 83 -6.68 -18.36 -2.71
N THR A 84 -7.42 -17.30 -2.35
CA THR A 84 -7.48 -16.07 -3.15
C THR A 84 -6.85 -14.93 -2.35
N THR A 85 -5.85 -14.29 -2.95
CA THR A 85 -5.26 -13.05 -2.43
C THR A 85 -5.84 -11.87 -3.19
N ARG A 86 -6.30 -10.86 -2.46
CA ARG A 86 -6.64 -9.56 -3.03
C ARG A 86 -5.37 -8.72 -3.11
N VAL A 87 -5.19 -7.98 -4.20
CA VAL A 87 -4.01 -7.11 -4.38
C VAL A 87 -4.37 -5.84 -5.14
N VAL A 88 -3.84 -4.71 -4.68
CA VAL A 88 -3.89 -3.43 -5.38
C VAL A 88 -2.48 -2.85 -5.47
N GLY A 89 -2.11 -2.41 -6.67
CA GLY A 89 -0.87 -1.67 -6.93
C GLY A 89 -1.09 -0.16 -6.87
N ILE A 90 -0.14 0.58 -6.32
CA ILE A 90 -0.22 2.04 -6.24
C ILE A 90 1.14 2.60 -6.63
N GLU A 91 1.19 3.40 -7.69
CA GLU A 91 2.37 4.18 -8.03
C GLU A 91 2.21 5.62 -7.57
N PHE A 92 3.23 6.15 -6.90
CA PHE A 92 3.33 7.56 -6.57
C PHE A 92 4.31 8.24 -7.51
N ASP A 93 3.88 9.37 -8.04
CA ASP A 93 4.71 10.30 -8.81
C ASP A 93 4.62 11.67 -8.11
N ILE A 94 5.61 11.98 -7.28
CA ILE A 94 5.65 13.17 -6.45
C ILE A 94 6.72 14.11 -6.98
N ASP A 95 6.33 15.35 -7.23
CA ASP A 95 7.21 16.47 -7.53
C ASP A 95 6.54 17.73 -7.01
N ALA A 96 6.72 18.00 -5.72
CA ALA A 96 5.96 18.98 -4.99
C ALA A 96 6.80 19.72 -3.96
N THR A 97 6.45 20.97 -3.68
CA THR A 97 7.09 21.79 -2.66
C THR A 97 6.14 22.00 -1.51
N GLN A 98 6.57 21.74 -0.27
CA GLN A 98 5.76 22.02 0.90
C GLN A 98 6.64 22.60 2.01
N ASN A 99 6.16 23.68 2.64
CA ASN A 99 6.92 24.39 3.69
C ASN A 99 8.35 24.73 3.24
N GLY A 100 8.51 25.14 1.97
CA GLY A 100 9.82 25.46 1.35
C GLY A 100 10.71 24.24 1.03
N THR A 101 10.28 23.02 1.35
CA THR A 101 11.02 21.79 1.02
C THR A 101 10.49 21.20 -0.28
N HIS A 102 11.34 21.09 -1.29
CA HIS A 102 11.02 20.40 -2.54
C HIS A 102 11.24 18.90 -2.39
N VAL A 103 10.23 18.11 -2.73
CA VAL A 103 10.21 16.65 -2.65
C VAL A 103 9.93 16.09 -4.03
N VAL A 104 10.90 15.34 -4.57
CA VAL A 104 10.73 14.54 -5.78
C VAL A 104 10.88 13.08 -5.40
N SER A 105 9.87 12.26 -5.66
CA SER A 105 9.89 10.85 -5.30
C SER A 105 8.98 10.03 -6.23
N ASN A 106 9.49 8.87 -6.63
CA ASN A 106 8.74 7.87 -7.37
C ASN A 106 8.69 6.61 -6.52
N LEU A 107 7.49 6.11 -6.24
CA LEU A 107 7.29 4.97 -5.35
C LEU A 107 6.29 4.00 -5.92
N THR A 108 6.46 2.74 -5.56
CA THR A 108 5.45 1.71 -5.77
C THR A 108 5.06 1.16 -4.41
N ALA A 109 3.77 1.15 -4.12
CA ALA A 109 3.21 0.41 -3.01
C ALA A 109 2.35 -0.75 -3.53
N VAL A 110 2.41 -1.88 -2.82
CA VAL A 110 1.52 -3.01 -3.04
C VAL A 110 0.82 -3.30 -1.72
N LEU A 111 -0.51 -3.24 -1.75
CA LEU A 111 -1.35 -3.69 -0.64
C LEU A 111 -2.04 -4.98 -1.08
N ALA A 112 -1.81 -6.05 -0.33
CA ALA A 112 -2.45 -7.33 -0.55
C ALA A 112 -3.04 -7.89 0.74
N TRP A 113 -4.09 -8.70 0.65
CA TRP A 113 -4.67 -9.36 1.82
C TRP A 113 -5.40 -10.64 1.45
N LYS A 114 -5.58 -11.53 2.42
CA LYS A 114 -6.31 -12.80 2.24
C LYS A 114 -7.04 -13.22 3.52
N GLY A 115 -7.92 -14.20 3.37
CA GLY A 115 -8.61 -14.83 4.50
C GLY A 115 -9.61 -13.90 5.20
N TYR A 116 -10.49 -13.25 4.45
CA TYR A 116 -11.56 -12.45 5.06
C TYR A 116 -12.63 -13.35 5.68
N HIS A 117 -12.90 -13.16 6.96
CA HIS A 117 -13.90 -13.89 7.73
C HIS A 117 -15.14 -13.00 7.94
N SER A 118 -16.26 -13.36 7.31
CA SER A 118 -17.48 -12.55 7.37
C SER A 118 -18.12 -12.49 8.76
N THR A 119 -18.01 -13.56 9.55
CA THR A 119 -18.57 -13.64 10.91
C THR A 119 -17.86 -12.72 11.89
N THR A 120 -16.53 -12.65 11.79
CA THR A 120 -15.68 -11.90 12.74
C THR A 120 -15.25 -10.55 12.19
N GLN A 121 -15.50 -10.30 10.90
CA GLN A 121 -15.09 -9.10 10.17
C GLN A 121 -13.57 -8.84 10.27
N THR A 122 -12.78 -9.92 10.21
CA THR A 122 -11.32 -9.89 10.26
C THR A 122 -10.70 -10.41 8.97
N VAL A 123 -9.41 -10.16 8.79
CA VAL A 123 -8.60 -10.75 7.71
C VAL A 123 -7.45 -11.52 8.33
N ASP A 124 -7.14 -12.70 7.79
CA ASP A 124 -6.02 -13.51 8.27
C ASP A 124 -4.69 -12.79 8.11
N SER A 125 -4.46 -12.18 6.94
CA SER A 125 -3.19 -11.50 6.68
C SER A 125 -3.35 -10.30 5.75
N VAL A 126 -2.64 -9.23 6.08
CA VAL A 126 -2.41 -8.05 5.23
C VAL A 126 -0.91 -7.94 4.96
N PHE A 127 -0.57 -7.72 3.70
CA PHE A 127 0.77 -7.47 3.20
C PHE A 127 0.81 -6.04 2.68
N PHE A 128 1.74 -5.25 3.19
CA PHE A 128 1.96 -3.90 2.70
C PHE A 128 3.42 -3.71 2.36
N LEU A 129 3.72 -3.51 1.09
CA LEU A 129 5.07 -3.34 0.58
C LEU A 129 5.22 -1.96 -0.04
N LEU A 130 6.40 -1.36 0.12
CA LEU A 130 6.81 -0.17 -0.62
C LEU A 130 8.19 -0.37 -1.22
N GLY A 131 8.35 0.18 -2.42
CA GLY A 131 9.59 0.22 -3.18
C GLY A 131 9.89 1.61 -3.70
N SER A 132 11.18 1.93 -3.76
CA SER A 132 11.74 3.19 -4.26
C SER A 132 11.86 3.21 -5.79
N GLY A 133 10.72 3.21 -6.48
CA GLY A 133 10.70 3.33 -7.92
C GLY A 133 9.31 3.10 -8.52
N ARG A 134 9.23 3.22 -9.84
CA ARG A 134 8.06 2.82 -10.64
C ARG A 134 8.45 1.68 -11.58
N ALA A 135 7.47 0.92 -12.04
CA ALA A 135 7.75 -0.19 -12.93
C ALA A 135 8.46 0.29 -14.23
N PRO A 136 9.46 -0.44 -14.74
CA PRO A 136 10.08 -1.62 -14.12
C PRO A 136 11.06 -1.23 -13.00
N VAL A 137 10.93 -1.84 -11.83
CA VAL A 137 11.90 -1.72 -10.73
C VAL A 137 12.08 -3.05 -9.99
N ASN A 138 13.28 -3.28 -9.48
CA ASN A 138 13.59 -4.41 -8.62
C ASN A 138 14.10 -3.88 -7.28
N ASP A 139 13.18 -3.75 -6.32
CA ASP A 139 13.50 -3.23 -5.00
C ASP A 139 13.82 -4.37 -4.04
N SER A 140 14.98 -4.31 -3.39
CA SER A 140 15.34 -5.22 -2.30
C SER A 140 14.65 -4.80 -1.01
N LEU A 141 13.99 -5.74 -0.33
CA LEU A 141 13.31 -5.46 0.94
C LEU A 141 14.25 -5.61 2.13
N TRP A 142 14.21 -4.65 3.05
CA TRP A 142 15.06 -4.61 4.24
C TRP A 142 14.29 -3.95 5.39
N SER A 143 14.91 -3.86 6.57
CA SER A 143 14.25 -3.39 7.80
C SER A 143 14.26 -1.88 7.98
N ARG A 144 14.90 -1.15 7.05
CA ARG A 144 14.93 0.31 7.02
C ARG A 144 14.43 0.73 5.65
N PHE A 145 13.84 1.91 5.55
CA PHE A 145 13.38 2.42 4.27
C PHE A 145 13.64 3.90 4.19
N THR A 146 14.26 4.31 3.09
CA THR A 146 14.47 5.70 2.75
C THR A 146 14.02 5.90 1.30
N LEU A 147 13.33 7.02 1.04
CA LEU A 147 12.75 7.32 -0.28
C LEU A 147 13.82 7.74 -1.31
N ASP A 148 15.07 7.89 -0.88
CA ASP A 148 16.19 8.46 -1.62
C ASP A 148 17.08 7.42 -2.33
N THR A 149 16.94 6.14 -1.97
CA THR A 149 17.83 5.09 -2.47
C THR A 149 17.03 4.17 -3.39
N VAL A 150 17.11 4.41 -4.70
CA VAL A 150 16.44 3.58 -5.74
C VAL A 150 16.86 2.10 -5.61
N GLY A 151 15.92 1.18 -5.85
CA GLY A 151 16.17 -0.26 -5.73
C GLY A 151 16.06 -0.78 -4.29
N THR A 152 15.53 0.04 -3.38
CA THR A 152 15.28 -0.33 -1.99
C THR A 152 13.79 -0.32 -1.64
N GLY A 153 13.40 -1.15 -0.68
CA GLY A 153 12.01 -1.24 -0.26
C GLY A 153 11.85 -1.77 1.15
N THR A 154 10.63 -1.71 1.66
CA THR A 154 10.24 -2.33 2.93
C THR A 154 8.89 -3.00 2.79
N GLY A 155 8.61 -3.93 3.67
CA GLY A 155 7.35 -4.63 3.69
C GLY A 155 6.93 -5.04 5.09
N PHE A 156 5.62 -5.07 5.28
CA PHE A 156 4.98 -5.48 6.51
C PHE A 156 4.06 -6.65 6.21
N VAL A 157 4.09 -7.64 7.11
CA VAL A 157 3.04 -8.65 7.21
C VAL A 157 2.29 -8.37 8.50
N ILE A 158 0.97 -8.33 8.43
CA ILE A 158 0.10 -8.08 9.59
C ILE A 158 -0.88 -9.23 9.65
N HIS A 159 -0.91 -9.92 10.78
CA HIS A 159 -1.84 -11.02 11.04
C HIS A 159 -2.79 -10.59 12.15
N GLN A 160 -4.09 -10.69 11.87
CA GLN A 160 -5.14 -10.37 12.82
C GLN A 160 -6.11 -11.55 12.92
N ALA A 161 -5.75 -12.53 13.73
CA ALA A 161 -6.67 -13.60 14.09
C ALA A 161 -7.79 -13.08 15.00
N THR A 162 -8.96 -13.70 14.88
CA THR A 162 -10.13 -13.44 15.71
C THR A 162 -9.79 -13.54 17.19
N ALA A 163 -10.11 -12.49 17.97
CA ALA A 163 -9.85 -12.40 19.41
C ALA A 163 -8.37 -12.55 19.82
N SER A 164 -7.43 -12.46 18.88
CA SER A 164 -5.99 -12.51 19.13
C SER A 164 -5.37 -11.11 19.16
N THR A 165 -4.20 -11.00 19.77
CA THR A 165 -3.31 -9.86 19.56
C THR A 165 -2.92 -9.75 18.09
N VAL A 166 -2.93 -8.53 17.56
CA VAL A 166 -2.39 -8.23 16.23
C VAL A 166 -0.90 -8.54 16.26
N SER A 167 -0.48 -9.41 15.36
CA SER A 167 0.93 -9.71 15.16
C SER A 167 1.41 -9.01 13.89
N LYS A 168 2.60 -8.42 13.95
CA LYS A 168 3.19 -7.70 12.83
C LYS A 168 4.63 -8.11 12.63
N TRP A 169 5.00 -8.30 11.37
CA TRP A 169 6.35 -8.66 10.95
C TRP A 169 6.85 -7.60 9.98
N LEU A 170 8.12 -7.22 10.12
CA LEU A 170 8.81 -6.28 9.24
C LEU A 170 9.82 -7.05 8.39
N SER A 171 9.92 -6.69 7.10
CA SER A 171 10.87 -7.28 6.17
C SER A 171 12.30 -7.23 6.69
N ARG A 172 13.04 -8.31 6.46
CA ARG A 172 14.49 -8.40 6.67
C ARG A 172 15.21 -8.72 5.36
N SER A 173 14.52 -9.42 4.46
CA SER A 173 14.96 -9.69 3.10
C SER A 173 13.74 -9.90 2.20
N GLY A 174 13.99 -10.06 0.90
CA GLY A 174 12.95 -10.23 -0.11
C GLY A 174 13.10 -9.22 -1.22
N HIS A 175 12.10 -9.16 -2.09
CA HIS A 175 12.04 -8.19 -3.19
C HIS A 175 10.61 -7.79 -3.49
N LEU A 176 10.44 -6.55 -3.93
CA LEU A 176 9.29 -6.10 -4.71
C LEU A 176 9.80 -5.85 -6.13
N HIS A 177 9.41 -6.73 -7.05
CA HIS A 177 9.80 -6.64 -8.45
C HIS A 177 8.60 -6.28 -9.31
N THR A 178 8.49 -5.02 -9.72
CA THR A 178 7.48 -4.60 -10.67
C THR A 178 8.06 -4.63 -12.09
N THR A 179 7.31 -5.21 -13.02
CA THR A 179 7.78 -5.49 -14.39
C THR A 179 7.20 -4.52 -15.40
N SER A 180 5.93 -4.14 -15.23
CA SER A 180 5.27 -3.19 -16.12
C SER A 180 4.15 -2.46 -15.39
N SER A 181 3.85 -1.25 -15.84
CA SER A 181 2.67 -0.53 -15.41
C SER A 181 2.05 0.24 -16.57
N GLN A 182 0.73 0.26 -16.63
CA GLN A 182 -0.03 0.95 -17.69
C GLN A 182 -1.21 1.66 -17.06
N TYR A 183 -1.37 2.95 -17.35
CA TYR A 183 -2.46 3.76 -16.78
C TYR A 183 -3.15 4.55 -17.88
N GLY A 184 -4.46 4.67 -17.74
CA GLY A 184 -5.29 5.48 -18.62
C GLY A 184 -5.24 6.96 -18.25
N SER A 185 -6.28 7.69 -18.65
CA SER A 185 -6.43 9.11 -18.34
C SER A 185 -6.52 9.36 -16.84
N ALA A 186 -5.89 10.44 -16.39
CA ALA A 186 -5.95 10.87 -15.01
C ALA A 186 -7.23 11.69 -14.73
N GLN A 187 -7.80 11.51 -13.55
CA GLN A 187 -8.90 12.32 -13.01
C GLN A 187 -8.38 13.15 -11.83
N GLY A 188 -8.76 14.43 -11.75
CA GLY A 188 -8.34 15.34 -10.68
C GLY A 188 -7.93 16.71 -11.20
N GLY A 189 -7.16 17.43 -10.38
CA GLY A 189 -6.65 18.77 -10.68
C GLY A 189 -5.16 18.80 -11.04
N ALA A 190 -4.63 20.03 -11.19
CA ALA A 190 -3.23 20.26 -11.51
C ALA A 190 -2.26 19.78 -10.41
N THR A 191 -2.66 19.95 -9.14
CA THR A 191 -1.87 19.61 -7.96
C THR A 191 -1.98 18.13 -7.57
N PHE A 192 -3.13 17.51 -7.81
CA PHE A 192 -3.41 16.13 -7.45
C PHE A 192 -4.29 15.47 -8.52
N ASN A 193 -3.81 14.38 -9.11
CA ASN A 193 -4.62 13.56 -9.99
C ASN A 193 -4.32 12.07 -9.84
N VAL A 194 -5.31 11.26 -10.18
CA VAL A 194 -5.28 9.81 -10.07
C VAL A 194 -5.60 9.21 -11.43
N ALA A 195 -4.70 8.39 -11.95
CA ALA A 195 -4.94 7.58 -13.14
C ALA A 195 -5.17 6.12 -12.73
N ARG A 196 -6.17 5.47 -13.32
CA ARG A 196 -6.44 4.05 -13.10
C ARG A 196 -5.71 3.21 -14.14
N GLY A 197 -5.31 2.01 -13.77
CA GLY A 197 -4.46 1.19 -14.63
C GLY A 197 -4.20 -0.20 -14.10
N THR A 198 -3.10 -0.78 -14.56
CA THR A 198 -2.58 -2.07 -14.16
C THR A 198 -1.11 -1.95 -13.74
N LEU A 199 -0.73 -2.77 -12.77
CA LEU A 199 0.63 -2.97 -12.31
C LEU A 199 0.91 -4.46 -12.32
N SER A 200 2.00 -4.87 -12.99
CA SER A 200 2.44 -6.25 -13.06
C SER A 200 3.75 -6.42 -12.30
N GLY A 201 3.94 -7.59 -11.71
CA GLY A 201 5.12 -7.86 -10.91
C GLY A 201 4.94 -9.03 -9.98
N ALA A 202 5.89 -9.17 -9.07
CA ALA A 202 5.85 -10.14 -8.00
C ALA A 202 6.51 -9.56 -6.74
N PHE A 203 6.19 -10.13 -5.59
CA PHE A 203 6.98 -9.92 -4.40
C PHE A 203 7.33 -11.24 -3.72
N THR A 204 8.46 -11.23 -3.03
CA THR A 204 8.78 -12.19 -1.97
C THR A 204 9.13 -11.39 -0.73
N ILE A 205 8.58 -11.74 0.42
CA ILE A 205 8.88 -11.11 1.70
C ILE A 205 9.32 -12.17 2.71
N ASN A 206 10.44 -11.92 3.37
CA ASN A 206 10.89 -12.65 4.54
C ASN A 206 10.99 -11.67 5.71
N ALA A 207 10.09 -11.81 6.68
CA ALA A 207 9.86 -10.84 7.72
C ALA A 207 10.00 -11.46 9.12
N LYS A 208 10.45 -10.66 10.09
CA LYS A 208 10.54 -11.03 11.52
C LYS A 208 9.51 -10.28 12.34
N LEU A 209 9.00 -10.93 13.39
CA LEU A 209 8.04 -10.33 14.32
C LEU A 209 8.63 -9.03 14.90
N VAL A 210 7.76 -8.05 15.19
CA VAL A 210 8.17 -6.79 15.84
C VAL A 210 7.53 -6.69 17.24
N PRO A 211 8.33 -6.58 18.32
CA PRO A 211 9.80 -6.51 18.34
C PRO A 211 10.48 -7.83 17.92
N ASP A 212 11.74 -7.74 17.45
CA ASP A 212 12.49 -8.86 16.85
C ASP A 212 12.40 -10.14 17.68
N SER A 213 11.94 -11.21 17.04
CA SER A 213 11.93 -12.57 17.60
C SER A 213 12.58 -13.56 16.63
N THR A 214 12.67 -14.83 17.05
CA THR A 214 13.08 -15.93 16.18
C THR A 214 12.00 -16.34 15.16
N THR A 215 10.76 -15.84 15.32
CA THR A 215 9.64 -16.13 14.44
C THR A 215 9.80 -15.39 13.11
N THR A 216 9.88 -16.16 12.03
CA THR A 216 9.94 -15.65 10.66
C THR A 216 8.66 -16.01 9.90
N VAL A 217 8.24 -15.11 9.02
CA VAL A 217 7.16 -15.36 8.06
C VAL A 217 7.71 -15.12 6.66
N MET A 218 7.48 -16.09 5.79
CA MET A 218 7.80 -16.00 4.38
C MET A 218 6.50 -16.00 3.57
N SER A 219 6.40 -15.09 2.61
CA SER A 219 5.27 -15.02 1.69
C SER A 219 5.74 -14.57 0.32
N ALA A 220 5.05 -15.00 -0.72
CA ALA A 220 5.28 -14.55 -2.08
C ALA A 220 3.95 -14.44 -2.81
N LEU A 221 3.88 -13.50 -3.75
CA LEU A 221 2.74 -13.32 -4.62
C LEU A 221 3.24 -12.92 -6.02
N ASP A 222 2.79 -13.63 -7.03
CA ASP A 222 2.96 -13.26 -8.43
C ASP A 222 1.65 -12.62 -8.92
N PHE A 223 1.75 -11.38 -9.39
CA PHE A 223 0.67 -10.62 -10.02
C PHE A 223 1.09 -10.17 -11.44
N GLY A 224 1.95 -10.94 -12.10
CA GLY A 224 2.49 -10.67 -13.43
C GLY A 224 1.43 -10.63 -14.54
N SER A 225 0.24 -11.19 -14.31
CA SER A 225 -0.92 -11.03 -15.20
C SER A 225 -1.57 -9.64 -15.13
N GLY A 226 -1.08 -8.77 -14.25
CA GLY A 226 -1.60 -7.43 -14.01
C GLY A 226 -2.60 -7.39 -12.86
N ALA A 227 -2.21 -6.77 -11.76
CA ALA A 227 -3.12 -6.30 -10.73
C ALA A 227 -3.71 -4.95 -11.13
N ARG A 228 -4.98 -4.71 -10.80
CA ARG A 228 -5.58 -3.38 -10.85
C ARG A 228 -4.75 -2.43 -9.97
N ALA A 229 -4.51 -1.23 -10.50
CA ALA A 229 -3.64 -0.27 -9.87
C ALA A 229 -4.11 1.17 -10.08
N VAL A 230 -3.57 2.07 -9.26
CA VAL A 230 -3.72 3.51 -9.44
C VAL A 230 -2.35 4.18 -9.49
N ARG A 231 -2.25 5.29 -10.22
CA ARG A 231 -1.12 6.19 -10.21
C ARG A 231 -1.56 7.50 -9.63
N ILE A 232 -0.91 7.91 -8.55
CA ILE A 232 -1.18 9.16 -7.84
C ILE A 232 -0.08 10.13 -8.20
N LYS A 233 -0.45 11.23 -8.84
CA LYS A 233 0.46 12.29 -9.21
C LYS A 233 0.23 13.50 -8.32
N ILE A 234 1.28 13.94 -7.64
CA ILE A 234 1.28 15.13 -6.77
C ILE A 234 2.26 16.14 -7.36
N ARG A 235 1.79 17.37 -7.60
CA ARG A 235 2.56 18.44 -8.25
C ARG A 235 2.40 19.80 -7.59
N GLY A 236 3.43 20.63 -7.73
CA GLY A 236 3.37 22.05 -7.38
C GLY A 236 3.53 22.33 -5.89
N THR A 237 3.15 23.53 -5.47
CA THR A 237 3.26 23.92 -4.06
C THR A 237 2.06 23.41 -3.27
N LEU A 238 2.32 22.55 -2.29
CA LEU A 238 1.34 22.07 -1.34
C LEU A 238 1.22 23.09 -0.19
N PRO A 239 -0.01 23.42 0.24
CA PRO A 239 -0.21 24.26 1.42
C PRO A 239 0.29 23.59 2.71
#